data_AF-A0A644WQJ9-F1
#
_entry.id   AF-A0A644WQJ9-F1
#
_cell.length_a   1.000
_cell.length_b   1.000
_cell.length_c   1.000
_cell.angle_alpha   90.00
_cell.angle_beta   90.00
_cell.angle_gamma   90.00
#
_symmetry.space_group_name_H-M   'P 1'
#
loop_
_entity.id
_entity.type
_entity.pdbx_description
1 polymer ?
#
loop_
_entity_poly.entity_id
_entity_poly.type
_entity_poly.pdbx_seq_one_letter_code
_entity_poly.pdbx_strand_id
1 'polypeptide(L)'
;MMIENASFQDDSFGENDFYIFSINYETRSRLLYEKLHARLNQCNSLTIIIDNSYLEANLRKQIEQTTEIFSIEYDQQEKMVSRIVSFVEGAKLTEKKVTIHIDYSAMPRAWYCNLAVKLMHILRADDRVYFWYAEGQYRECISCYPTAGTEQYSFFSGKASICNERPRIHIIALGFDPIRANAIISTLDPDYVIACFAFYPDDVEVKNYIKDCNKQIITKSAMTIELHINDFYGMLSKIVDISNELLVNGDVILIPDGPKPLILAMSLAPLIIDKPGVSCLHVARNMLCFSKIDIKPTGKFFGFSLTAMDNVNN
;
A
#
# COMPACT_ATOMS: atom_id res chain seq x y z
N MET A 1 -5.08 -13.54 -11.37
CA MET A 1 -5.04 -13.11 -9.97
C MET A 1 -6.45 -12.88 -9.46
N MET A 2 -6.75 -13.38 -8.27
CA MET A 2 -7.98 -13.08 -7.56
C MET A 2 -7.64 -12.30 -6.29
N ILE A 3 -8.32 -11.18 -6.08
CA ILE A 3 -8.18 -10.30 -4.93
C ILE A 3 -9.52 -10.28 -4.20
N GLU A 4 -9.49 -10.56 -2.91
CA GLU A 4 -10.70 -10.57 -2.08
C GLU A 4 -10.45 -9.75 -0.81
N ASN A 5 -11.44 -9.01 -0.35
CA ASN A 5 -11.35 -8.34 0.95
C ASN A 5 -11.23 -9.39 2.06
N ALA A 6 -10.43 -9.09 3.07
CA ALA A 6 -10.23 -9.94 4.23
C ALA A 6 -10.57 -9.15 5.50
N SER A 7 -11.45 -9.73 6.31
CA SER A 7 -11.72 -9.22 7.65
C SER A 7 -10.77 -9.86 8.66
N PHE A 8 -10.16 -9.04 9.51
CA PHE A 8 -9.37 -9.53 10.62
C PHE A 8 -10.28 -10.18 11.67
N GLN A 9 -10.12 -11.48 11.89
CA GLN A 9 -10.76 -12.24 12.97
C GLN A 9 -9.70 -13.14 13.59
N ASP A 10 -9.72 -13.32 14.91
CA ASP A 10 -8.66 -14.07 15.62
C ASP A 10 -8.60 -15.55 15.19
N ASP A 11 -9.70 -16.09 14.66
CA ASP A 11 -9.80 -17.46 14.15
C ASP A 11 -9.27 -17.61 12.71
N SER A 12 -8.94 -16.49 12.04
CA SER A 12 -8.38 -16.49 10.68
C SER A 12 -6.89 -16.82 10.63
N PHE A 13 -6.27 -17.15 11.76
CA PHE A 13 -4.82 -17.34 11.91
C PHE A 13 -4.52 -18.76 12.40
N GLY A 14 -3.98 -19.59 11.51
CA GLY A 14 -3.62 -20.97 11.77
C GLY A 14 -2.20 -21.14 12.34
N GLU A 15 -1.99 -22.24 13.06
CA GLU A 15 -0.68 -22.60 13.63
C GLU A 15 0.38 -22.89 12.53
N ASN A 16 -0.07 -23.36 11.36
CA ASN A 16 0.80 -23.67 10.22
C ASN A 16 0.97 -22.49 9.24
N ASP A 17 0.39 -21.33 9.55
CA ASP A 17 0.52 -20.15 8.70
C ASP A 17 1.89 -19.49 8.90
N PHE A 18 2.29 -18.70 7.90
CA PHE A 18 3.54 -17.97 7.89
C PHE A 18 3.28 -16.48 8.14
N TYR A 19 4.08 -15.87 9.00
CA TYR A 19 3.84 -14.49 9.45
C TYR A 19 5.02 -13.59 9.11
N ILE A 20 4.72 -12.44 8.52
CA ILE A 20 5.70 -11.41 8.20
C ILE A 20 5.28 -10.10 8.82
N PHE A 21 6.05 -9.63 9.79
CA PHE A 21 5.80 -8.36 10.47
C PHE A 21 6.75 -7.29 9.93
N SER A 22 6.24 -6.07 9.74
CA SER A 22 7.08 -4.90 9.47
C SER A 22 6.94 -3.91 10.61
N ILE A 23 8.04 -3.65 11.32
CA ILE A 23 8.08 -2.79 12.50
C ILE A 23 9.03 -1.62 12.23
N ASN A 24 8.57 -0.41 12.55
CA ASN A 24 9.37 0.81 12.49
C ASN A 24 9.14 1.64 13.77
N TYR A 25 9.43 2.94 13.70
CA TYR A 25 9.21 3.89 14.78
C TYR A 25 7.73 4.19 15.09
N GLU A 26 6.78 3.83 14.22
CA GLU A 26 5.34 4.05 14.44
C GLU A 26 4.77 2.96 15.35
N THR A 27 4.09 3.35 16.43
CA THR A 27 3.45 2.44 17.40
C THR A 27 2.50 1.48 16.72
N ARG A 28 1.73 1.93 15.72
CA ARG A 28 0.78 1.07 14.99
C ARG A 28 1.42 -0.14 14.31
N SER A 29 2.71 -0.06 13.96
CA SER A 29 3.42 -1.14 13.25
C SER A 29 3.66 -2.38 14.11
N ARG A 30 3.52 -2.24 15.44
CA ARG A 30 3.69 -3.32 16.41
C ARG A 30 2.39 -4.08 16.68
N LEU A 31 1.25 -3.49 16.31
CA LEU A 31 -0.07 -3.95 16.74
C LEU A 31 -0.37 -5.39 16.32
N LEU A 32 -0.06 -5.77 15.07
CA LEU A 32 -0.34 -7.13 14.59
C LEU A 32 0.52 -8.16 15.32
N TYR A 33 1.81 -7.84 15.45
CA TYR A 33 2.77 -8.66 16.17
C TYR A 33 2.32 -8.86 17.63
N GLU A 34 1.97 -7.80 18.34
CA GLU A 34 1.54 -7.85 19.74
C GLU A 34 0.27 -8.69 19.93
N LYS A 35 -0.71 -8.60 19.01
CA LYS A 35 -1.92 -9.42 19.07
C LYS A 35 -1.65 -10.91 18.88
N LEU A 36 -0.70 -11.25 18.00
CA LEU A 36 -0.38 -12.64 17.66
C LEU A 36 0.74 -13.23 18.52
N HIS A 37 1.45 -12.40 19.30
CA HIS A 37 2.68 -12.76 20.00
C HIS A 37 2.58 -14.06 20.82
N ALA A 38 1.47 -14.26 21.54
CA ALA A 38 1.26 -15.46 22.35
C ALA A 38 1.25 -16.77 21.53
N ARG A 39 0.92 -16.69 20.24
CA ARG A 39 0.88 -17.82 19.30
C ARG A 39 2.17 -17.99 18.49
N LEU A 40 3.03 -16.97 18.45
CA LEU A 40 4.21 -16.95 17.56
C LEU A 40 5.26 -18.02 17.89
N ASN A 41 5.37 -18.46 19.15
CA ASN A 41 6.31 -19.53 19.54
C ASN A 41 6.05 -20.87 18.83
N GLN A 42 4.89 -21.03 18.19
CA GLN A 42 4.49 -22.23 17.46
C GLN A 42 4.41 -21.99 15.95
N CYS A 43 4.67 -20.76 15.50
CA CYS A 43 4.45 -20.33 14.12
C CYS A 43 5.77 -19.98 13.41
N ASN A 44 5.79 -20.16 12.09
CA ASN A 44 6.89 -19.71 11.26
C ASN A 44 6.78 -18.20 11.02
N SER A 45 7.68 -17.41 11.59
CA SER A 45 7.58 -15.95 11.55
C SER A 45 8.90 -15.25 11.22
N LEU A 46 8.78 -14.15 10.46
CA LEU A 46 9.84 -13.24 10.07
C LEU A 46 9.44 -11.81 10.45
N THR A 47 10.30 -11.13 11.20
CA THR A 47 10.10 -9.73 11.59
C THR A 47 11.14 -8.84 10.94
N ILE A 48 10.65 -7.89 10.14
CA ILE A 48 11.45 -6.89 9.45
C ILE A 48 11.48 -5.63 10.30
N ILE A 49 12.66 -5.30 10.81
CA ILE A 49 12.88 -4.07 11.58
C ILE A 49 13.44 -3.02 10.65
N ILE A 50 12.66 -1.97 10.40
CA ILE A 50 13.01 -0.85 9.54
C ILE A 50 13.57 0.25 10.43
N ASP A 51 14.85 0.60 10.24
CA ASP A 51 15.56 1.59 11.06
C ASP A 51 15.51 1.25 12.57
N ASN A 52 16.48 0.46 12.99
CA ASN A 52 16.54 -0.17 14.32
C ASN A 52 16.77 0.82 15.48
N SER A 53 16.99 2.10 15.20
CA SER A 53 17.39 3.08 16.21
C SER A 53 16.30 3.40 17.26
N TYR A 54 15.04 3.02 17.01
CA TYR A 54 13.89 3.35 17.87
C TYR A 54 13.24 2.14 18.54
N LEU A 55 13.75 0.93 18.30
CA LEU A 55 13.15 -0.24 18.89
C LEU A 55 13.59 -0.36 20.36
N GLU A 56 12.61 -0.35 21.26
CA GLU A 56 12.86 -0.54 22.69
C GLU A 56 13.57 -1.87 22.93
N ALA A 57 14.61 -1.86 23.76
CA ALA A 57 15.44 -3.04 24.01
C ALA A 57 14.63 -4.25 24.51
N ASN A 58 13.56 -4.00 25.29
CA ASN A 58 12.68 -5.06 25.79
C ASN A 58 11.85 -5.68 24.65
N LEU A 59 11.24 -4.84 23.80
CA LEU A 59 10.48 -5.32 22.65
C LEU A 59 11.37 -6.09 21.68
N ARG A 60 12.60 -5.61 21.43
CA ARG A 60 13.57 -6.32 20.60
C ARG A 60 13.86 -7.72 21.13
N LYS A 61 14.17 -7.84 22.43
CA LYS A 61 14.40 -9.15 23.06
C LYS A 61 13.20 -10.07 22.93
N GLN A 62 12.00 -9.54 23.08
CA GLN A 62 10.75 -10.28 22.94
C GLN A 62 10.56 -10.79 21.49
N ILE A 63 10.90 -9.98 20.49
CA ILE A 63 10.90 -10.38 19.07
C ILE A 63 11.97 -11.46 18.83
N GLU A 64 13.20 -11.26 19.30
CA GLU A 64 14.31 -12.23 19.14
C GLU A 64 13.98 -13.62 19.71
N GLN A 65 13.08 -13.69 20.70
CA GLN A 65 12.62 -14.95 21.30
C GLN A 65 11.55 -15.68 20.50
N THR A 66 10.84 -15.01 19.59
CA THR A 66 9.61 -15.56 18.97
C THR A 66 9.63 -15.61 17.46
N THR A 67 10.55 -14.91 16.80
CA THR A 67 10.57 -14.75 15.35
C THR A 67 11.99 -14.54 14.85
N GLU A 68 12.25 -14.93 13.61
CA GLU A 68 13.48 -14.52 12.92
C GLU A 68 13.48 -13.00 12.74
N ILE A 69 14.63 -12.34 12.95
CA ILE A 69 14.78 -10.90 12.74
C ILE A 69 15.59 -10.60 11.50
N PHE A 70 15.06 -9.68 10.69
CA PHE A 70 15.77 -9.07 9.58
C PHE A 70 15.77 -7.54 9.70
N SER A 71 16.90 -6.98 10.14
CA SER A 71 17.08 -5.51 10.21
C SER A 71 17.50 -4.93 8.87
N ILE A 72 16.90 -3.79 8.51
CA ILE A 72 17.08 -3.17 7.20
C ILE A 72 16.90 -1.65 7.25
N GLU A 73 17.62 -0.96 6.36
CA GLU A 73 17.48 0.49 6.16
C GLU A 73 16.43 0.82 5.11
N TYR A 74 15.89 2.04 5.15
CA TYR A 74 14.74 2.47 4.33
C TYR A 74 14.99 2.39 2.81
N ASP A 75 16.23 2.62 2.37
CA ASP A 75 16.65 2.62 0.97
C ASP A 75 16.93 1.21 0.40
N GLN A 76 16.95 0.16 1.25
CA GLN A 76 17.31 -1.20 0.85
C GLN A 76 16.13 -2.03 0.33
N GLN A 77 15.25 -1.42 -0.48
CA GLN A 77 14.02 -2.06 -0.98
C GLN A 77 14.25 -3.45 -1.59
N GLU A 78 15.17 -3.59 -2.56
CA GLU A 78 15.44 -4.85 -3.26
C GLU A 78 15.82 -5.98 -2.30
N LYS A 79 16.61 -5.64 -1.27
CA LYS A 79 17.04 -6.57 -0.23
C LYS A 79 15.86 -7.04 0.62
N MET A 80 14.93 -6.13 0.96
CA MET A 80 13.71 -6.46 1.69
C MET A 80 12.81 -7.40 0.88
N VAL A 81 12.49 -7.02 -0.37
CA VAL A 81 11.62 -7.81 -1.24
C VAL A 81 12.23 -9.20 -1.45
N SER A 82 13.53 -9.27 -1.73
CA SER A 82 14.24 -10.54 -1.91
C SER A 82 14.19 -11.42 -0.66
N ARG A 83 14.35 -10.85 0.54
CA ARG A 83 14.28 -11.62 1.80
C ARG A 83 12.90 -12.25 1.99
N ILE A 84 11.83 -11.48 1.78
CA ILE A 84 10.45 -11.97 1.89
C ILE A 84 10.18 -13.04 0.85
N VAL A 85 10.55 -12.80 -0.42
CA VAL A 85 10.36 -13.79 -1.49
C VAL A 85 11.07 -15.09 -1.16
N SER A 86 12.32 -15.04 -0.71
CA SER A 86 13.06 -16.24 -0.28
C SER A 86 12.41 -16.95 0.92
N PHE A 87 11.83 -16.21 1.85
CA PHE A 87 11.07 -16.79 2.98
C PHE A 87 9.81 -17.52 2.49
N VAL A 88 9.07 -16.93 1.56
CA VAL A 88 7.88 -17.53 0.95
C VAL A 88 8.24 -18.77 0.09
N GLU A 89 9.29 -18.69 -0.72
CA GLU A 89 9.77 -19.84 -1.50
C GLU A 89 10.23 -20.99 -0.58
N GLY A 90 10.90 -20.67 0.54
CA GLY A 90 11.26 -21.66 1.55
C GLY A 90 10.04 -22.41 2.10
N ALA A 91 8.98 -21.68 2.45
CA ALA A 91 7.72 -22.26 2.92
C ALA A 91 7.07 -23.20 1.88
N LYS A 92 7.13 -22.84 0.59
CA LYS A 92 6.56 -23.64 -0.50
C LYS A 92 7.27 -24.98 -0.70
N LEU A 93 8.53 -25.10 -0.28
CA LEU A 93 9.29 -26.36 -0.37
C LEU A 93 8.85 -27.38 0.68
N THR A 94 8.33 -26.92 1.82
CA THR A 94 7.92 -27.80 2.93
C THR A 94 6.41 -28.06 2.93
N GLU A 95 5.62 -27.07 2.49
CA GLU A 95 4.16 -27.15 2.55
C GLU A 95 3.49 -27.33 1.19
N LYS A 96 2.46 -28.19 1.15
CA LYS A 96 1.62 -28.39 -0.04
C LYS A 96 0.84 -27.13 -0.43
N LYS A 97 0.38 -26.37 0.58
CA LYS A 97 -0.30 -25.09 0.44
C LYS A 97 0.26 -24.14 1.50
N VAL A 98 0.47 -22.88 1.13
CA VAL A 98 1.04 -21.88 2.03
C VAL A 98 0.04 -20.75 2.23
N THR A 99 -0.23 -20.43 3.49
CA THR A 99 -0.94 -19.20 3.88
C THR A 99 0.07 -18.25 4.51
N ILE A 100 0.19 -17.03 3.99
CA ILE A 100 1.10 -16.01 4.54
C ILE A 100 0.30 -14.78 4.97
N HIS A 101 0.61 -14.24 6.14
CA HIS A 101 0.05 -12.99 6.66
C HIS A 101 1.16 -11.94 6.73
N ILE A 102 0.98 -10.83 6.00
CA ILE A 102 1.97 -9.75 5.89
C ILE A 102 1.41 -8.48 6.50
N ASP A 103 2.03 -7.99 7.57
CA ASP A 103 1.81 -6.62 8.04
C ASP A 103 2.60 -5.65 7.17
N TYR A 104 1.91 -4.80 6.41
CA TYR A 104 2.54 -3.77 5.57
C TYR A 104 2.37 -2.35 6.13
N SER A 105 1.93 -2.23 7.39
CA SER A 105 1.62 -0.96 8.05
C SER A 105 2.83 -0.04 8.18
N ALA A 106 4.04 -0.59 8.34
CA ALA A 106 5.29 0.18 8.35
C ALA A 106 6.00 0.25 6.98
N MET A 107 5.66 -0.63 6.04
CA MET A 107 6.39 -0.74 4.77
C MET A 107 6.33 0.56 3.93
N PRO A 108 7.45 1.09 3.43
CA PRO A 108 7.47 2.17 2.44
C PRO A 108 6.63 1.85 1.20
N ARG A 109 6.17 2.90 0.50
CA ARG A 109 5.36 2.76 -0.73
C ARG A 109 5.94 1.76 -1.72
N ALA A 110 7.20 1.97 -2.08
CA ALA A 110 7.85 1.16 -3.09
C ALA A 110 8.07 -0.30 -2.62
N TRP A 111 8.11 -0.54 -1.31
CA TRP A 111 8.28 -1.86 -0.72
C TRP A 111 7.03 -2.72 -0.90
N TYR A 112 5.89 -2.29 -0.34
CA TYR A 112 4.68 -3.12 -0.40
C TYR A 112 4.09 -3.21 -1.82
N CYS A 113 4.23 -2.17 -2.65
CA CYS A 113 3.77 -2.23 -4.03
C CYS A 113 4.58 -3.24 -4.85
N ASN A 114 5.93 -3.20 -4.78
CA ASN A 114 6.76 -4.18 -5.49
C ASN A 114 6.61 -5.58 -4.91
N LEU A 115 6.47 -5.71 -3.59
CA LEU A 115 6.25 -6.99 -2.94
C LEU A 115 4.98 -7.65 -3.44
N ALA A 116 3.86 -6.92 -3.48
CA ALA A 116 2.59 -7.44 -3.99
C ALA A 116 2.75 -7.99 -5.42
N VAL A 117 3.40 -7.23 -6.31
CA VAL A 117 3.66 -7.66 -7.70
C VAL A 117 4.54 -8.91 -7.75
N LYS A 118 5.63 -8.97 -6.98
CA LYS A 118 6.51 -10.14 -6.96
C LYS A 118 5.80 -11.38 -6.42
N LEU A 119 5.02 -11.24 -5.35
CA LEU A 119 4.26 -12.34 -4.78
C LEU A 119 3.24 -12.90 -5.79
N MET A 120 2.56 -12.04 -6.55
CA MET A 120 1.62 -12.47 -7.60
C MET A 120 2.24 -13.42 -8.63
N HIS A 121 3.54 -13.33 -8.88
CA HIS A 121 4.23 -14.16 -9.87
C HIS A 121 4.77 -15.48 -9.31
N ILE A 122 4.83 -15.65 -7.99
CA ILE A 122 5.42 -16.84 -7.36
C ILE A 122 4.40 -17.73 -6.64
N LEU A 123 3.18 -17.24 -6.41
CA LEU A 123 2.15 -18.02 -5.73
C LEU A 123 1.64 -19.18 -6.59
N ARG A 124 1.43 -20.34 -5.97
CA ARG A 124 0.69 -21.47 -6.57
C ARG A 124 -0.81 -21.20 -6.46
N ALA A 125 -1.62 -21.97 -7.21
CA ALA A 125 -3.07 -21.89 -7.19
C ALA A 125 -3.67 -21.97 -5.77
N ASP A 126 -3.16 -22.90 -4.95
CA ASP A 126 -3.64 -23.14 -3.58
C ASP A 126 -2.97 -22.24 -2.52
N ASP A 127 -1.97 -21.43 -2.90
CA ASP A 127 -1.31 -20.53 -1.97
C ASP A 127 -2.13 -19.25 -1.79
N ARG A 128 -2.06 -18.68 -0.58
CA ARG A 128 -2.78 -17.46 -0.23
C ARG A 128 -1.90 -16.50 0.56
N VAL A 129 -1.93 -15.23 0.18
CA VAL A 129 -1.21 -14.17 0.91
C VAL A 129 -2.21 -13.12 1.36
N TYR A 130 -2.29 -12.87 2.65
CA TYR A 130 -3.04 -11.78 3.25
C TYR A 130 -2.13 -10.58 3.50
N PHE A 131 -2.57 -9.41 3.07
CA PHE A 131 -1.95 -8.13 3.43
C PHE A 131 -2.81 -7.44 4.49
N TRP A 132 -2.20 -7.10 5.62
CA TRP A 132 -2.86 -6.47 6.75
C TRP A 132 -2.33 -5.06 6.97
N TYR A 133 -3.26 -4.13 7.11
CA TYR A 133 -3.04 -2.73 7.40
C TYR A 133 -3.67 -2.37 8.75
N ALA A 134 -2.82 -2.02 9.71
CA ALA A 134 -3.22 -1.41 10.97
C ALA A 134 -3.59 0.06 10.73
N GLU A 135 -4.83 0.40 11.04
CA GLU A 135 -5.32 1.76 10.91
C GLU A 135 -4.59 2.70 11.90
N GLY A 136 -4.18 3.85 11.37
CA GLY A 136 -3.51 4.89 12.12
C GLY A 136 -4.45 6.00 12.58
N GLN A 137 -4.24 6.51 13.78
CA GLN A 137 -4.84 7.74 14.29
C GLN A 137 -4.06 8.94 13.77
N TYR A 138 -4.59 9.58 12.73
CA TYR A 138 -3.96 10.76 12.12
C TYR A 138 -4.39 12.08 12.76
N ARG A 139 -5.53 12.09 13.47
CA ARG A 139 -6.21 13.30 13.98
C ARG A 139 -5.30 14.22 14.79
N GLU A 140 -4.48 13.65 15.68
CA GLU A 140 -3.61 14.39 16.59
C GLU A 140 -2.38 15.01 15.90
N CYS A 141 -2.08 14.61 14.66
CA CYS A 141 -0.89 15.02 13.93
C CYS A 141 -1.18 15.40 12.48
N ILE A 142 -2.44 15.67 12.11
CA ILE A 142 -2.82 16.00 10.73
C ILE A 142 -2.05 17.25 10.23
N SER A 143 -1.84 18.25 11.08
CA SER A 143 -1.04 19.44 10.78
C SER A 143 0.46 19.17 10.65
N CYS A 144 0.92 17.97 11.05
CA CYS A 144 2.30 17.53 10.95
C CYS A 144 2.59 16.80 9.62
N TYR A 145 1.56 16.36 8.88
CA TYR A 145 1.71 15.66 7.60
C TYR A 145 1.77 16.64 6.42
N PRO A 146 2.67 16.39 5.46
CA PRO A 146 3.89 17.20 5.32
C PRO A 146 3.73 18.46 4.46
N THR A 147 4.79 19.27 4.37
CA THR A 147 4.95 20.35 3.39
C THR A 147 6.29 20.26 2.64
N ALA A 148 6.97 19.10 2.72
CA ALA A 148 8.14 18.82 1.91
C ALA A 148 7.66 18.44 0.51
N GLY A 149 8.02 19.25 -0.49
CA GLY A 149 7.55 19.12 -1.88
C GLY A 149 7.90 17.78 -2.53
N THR A 150 7.73 17.72 -3.85
CA THR A 150 8.09 16.54 -4.64
C THR A 150 9.58 16.54 -4.94
N GLU A 151 10.22 15.37 -4.93
CA GLU A 151 11.65 15.23 -5.30
C GLU A 151 11.80 14.55 -6.66
N GLN A 152 11.30 13.33 -6.79
CA GLN A 152 11.48 12.51 -7.98
C GLN A 152 10.15 11.87 -8.40
N TYR A 153 9.97 11.77 -9.72
CA TYR A 153 8.91 11.00 -10.36
C TYR A 153 9.53 9.73 -10.94
N SER A 154 8.96 8.57 -10.61
CA SER A 154 9.41 7.28 -11.13
C SER A 154 8.23 6.52 -11.75
N PHE A 155 8.49 5.93 -12.90
CA PHE A 155 7.55 5.00 -13.50
C PHE A 155 7.44 3.74 -12.63
N PHE A 156 6.23 3.35 -12.25
CA PHE A 156 5.99 2.18 -11.42
C PHE A 156 5.39 1.01 -12.21
N SER A 157 4.26 1.23 -12.90
CA SER A 157 3.54 0.15 -13.59
C SER A 157 2.76 0.63 -14.80
N GLY A 158 2.32 -0.33 -15.62
CA GLY A 158 1.50 -0.11 -16.81
C GLY A 158 2.32 0.00 -18.09
N LYS A 159 1.74 0.66 -19.10
CA LYS A 159 2.35 0.85 -20.42
C LYS A 159 2.03 2.27 -20.88
N ALA A 160 3.05 3.13 -20.96
CA ALA A 160 2.88 4.45 -21.56
C ALA A 160 2.50 4.32 -23.04
N SER A 161 1.71 5.26 -23.54
CA SER A 161 1.45 5.37 -24.98
C SER A 161 2.69 5.93 -25.69
N ILE A 162 2.82 5.62 -26.97
CA ILE A 162 3.83 6.20 -27.86
C ILE A 162 3.27 7.47 -28.55
N CYS A 163 1.95 7.70 -28.46
CA CYS A 163 1.26 8.78 -29.15
C CYS A 163 1.24 10.07 -28.33
N ASN A 164 1.99 11.09 -28.78
CA ASN A 164 2.14 12.38 -28.07
C ASN A 164 0.96 13.34 -28.26
N GLU A 165 -0.04 12.99 -29.07
CA GLU A 165 -1.18 13.87 -29.40
C GLU A 165 -2.41 13.62 -28.51
N ARG A 166 -2.39 12.56 -27.68
CA ARG A 166 -3.51 12.24 -26.80
C ARG A 166 -3.45 13.10 -25.54
N PRO A 167 -4.58 13.63 -25.05
CA PRO A 167 -4.59 14.40 -23.82
C PRO A 167 -4.22 13.50 -22.64
N ARG A 168 -3.53 14.07 -21.65
CA ARG A 168 -3.09 13.41 -20.43
C ARG A 168 -4.12 13.62 -19.33
N ILE A 169 -4.80 12.53 -18.96
CA ILE A 169 -5.78 12.50 -17.89
C ILE A 169 -5.11 11.95 -16.65
N HIS A 170 -4.94 12.78 -15.63
CA HIS A 170 -4.27 12.38 -14.39
C HIS A 170 -5.31 12.06 -13.32
N ILE A 171 -5.33 10.82 -12.85
CA ILE A 171 -6.07 10.43 -11.64
C ILE A 171 -5.13 10.64 -10.46
N ILE A 172 -5.36 11.68 -9.68
CA ILE A 172 -4.48 12.09 -8.59
C ILE A 172 -5.14 11.72 -7.27
N ALA A 173 -4.50 10.83 -6.53
CA ALA A 173 -4.92 10.54 -5.17
C ALA A 173 -4.53 11.67 -4.21
N LEU A 174 -5.44 12.00 -3.31
CA LEU A 174 -5.32 13.07 -2.35
C LEU A 174 -5.24 12.48 -0.94
N GLY A 175 -4.37 13.08 -0.14
CA GLY A 175 -4.24 12.81 1.29
C GLY A 175 -4.35 14.11 2.09
N PHE A 176 -3.65 14.15 3.22
CA PHE A 176 -3.63 15.32 4.11
C PHE A 176 -2.69 16.44 3.66
N ASP A 177 -1.91 16.25 2.59
CA ASP A 177 -0.90 17.20 2.09
C ASP A 177 -1.33 17.82 0.76
N PRO A 178 -2.08 18.95 0.78
CA PRO A 178 -2.50 19.63 -0.42
C PRO A 178 -1.35 20.35 -1.13
N ILE A 179 -0.25 20.68 -0.43
CA ILE A 179 0.90 21.37 -1.03
C ILE A 179 1.60 20.45 -2.01
N ARG A 180 1.87 19.21 -1.58
CA ARG A 180 2.42 18.17 -2.44
C ARG A 180 1.51 17.86 -3.62
N ALA A 181 0.21 17.72 -3.39
CA ALA A 181 -0.74 17.46 -4.48
C ALA A 181 -0.73 18.60 -5.53
N ASN A 182 -0.70 19.87 -5.10
CA ASN A 182 -0.58 21.01 -6.01
C ASN A 182 0.78 21.04 -6.74
N ALA A 183 1.89 20.72 -6.05
CA ALA A 183 3.21 20.65 -6.66
C ALA A 183 3.28 19.57 -7.75
N ILE A 184 2.68 18.39 -7.50
CA ILE A 184 2.52 17.33 -8.50
C ILE A 184 1.77 17.84 -9.73
N ILE A 185 0.60 18.47 -9.53
CA ILE A 185 -0.22 18.99 -10.64
C ILE A 185 0.56 20.03 -11.43
N SER A 186 1.21 20.98 -10.75
CA SER A 186 1.97 22.05 -11.40
C SER A 186 3.21 21.54 -12.16
N THR A 187 3.79 20.42 -11.75
CA THR A 187 5.00 19.86 -12.37
C THR A 187 4.63 19.00 -13.58
N LEU A 188 3.58 18.20 -13.46
CA LEU A 188 3.14 17.29 -14.49
C LEU A 188 2.28 17.97 -15.56
N ASP A 189 1.62 19.08 -15.21
CA ASP A 189 0.79 19.92 -16.05
C ASP A 189 -0.21 19.11 -16.90
N PRO A 190 -1.13 18.35 -16.27
CA PRO A 190 -2.06 17.49 -17.00
C PRO A 190 -3.16 18.29 -17.70
N ASP A 191 -3.65 17.77 -18.84
CA ASP A 191 -4.78 18.35 -19.56
C ASP A 191 -6.08 18.24 -18.75
N TYR A 192 -6.25 17.12 -18.04
CA TYR A 192 -7.41 16.88 -17.16
C TYR A 192 -6.97 16.25 -15.84
N VAL A 193 -7.57 16.72 -14.74
CA VAL A 193 -7.37 16.15 -13.40
C VAL A 193 -8.65 15.49 -12.93
N ILE A 194 -8.51 14.24 -12.46
CA ILE A 194 -9.52 13.54 -11.68
C ILE A 194 -9.00 13.44 -10.24
N ALA A 195 -9.74 14.02 -9.30
CA ALA A 195 -9.41 13.91 -7.88
C ALA A 195 -9.88 12.57 -7.32
N CYS A 196 -9.03 11.88 -6.57
CA CYS A 196 -9.38 10.60 -5.94
C CYS A 196 -8.97 10.63 -4.48
N PHE A 197 -9.79 10.12 -3.56
CA PHE A 197 -9.35 9.95 -2.17
C PHE A 197 -10.10 8.80 -1.50
N ALA A 198 -9.49 8.28 -0.44
CA ALA A 198 -10.05 7.18 0.33
C ALA A 198 -10.17 7.56 1.81
N PHE A 199 -11.28 7.12 2.42
CA PHE A 199 -11.59 7.35 3.83
C PHE A 199 -12.27 6.10 4.41
N TYR A 200 -12.46 6.08 5.73
CA TYR A 200 -13.28 5.05 6.37
C TYR A 200 -14.74 5.48 6.33
N PRO A 201 -15.70 4.60 5.96
CA PRO A 201 -17.12 4.97 5.85
C PRO A 201 -17.68 5.68 7.09
N ASP A 202 -17.22 5.26 8.28
CA ASP A 202 -17.67 5.81 9.56
C ASP A 202 -16.91 7.08 9.99
N ASP A 203 -15.86 7.48 9.27
CA ASP A 203 -15.04 8.67 9.59
C ASP A 203 -15.35 9.84 8.64
N VAL A 204 -16.54 10.41 8.83
CA VAL A 204 -17.03 11.57 8.06
C VAL A 204 -16.15 12.80 8.28
N GLU A 205 -15.52 12.93 9.45
CA GLU A 205 -14.64 14.05 9.77
C GLU A 205 -13.36 14.02 8.92
N VAL A 206 -12.70 12.86 8.80
CA VAL A 206 -11.54 12.68 7.93
C VAL A 206 -11.90 12.96 6.48
N LYS A 207 -13.06 12.49 6.03
CA LYS A 207 -13.58 12.77 4.67
C LYS A 207 -13.70 14.28 4.43
N ASN A 208 -14.37 14.99 5.33
CA ASN A 208 -14.58 16.43 5.20
C ASN A 208 -13.25 17.19 5.25
N TYR A 209 -12.35 16.78 6.14
CA TYR A 209 -11.02 17.38 6.23
C TYR A 209 -10.24 17.26 4.92
N ILE A 210 -10.17 16.07 4.31
CA ILE A 210 -9.50 15.85 3.01
C ILE A 210 -10.12 16.74 1.93
N LYS A 211 -11.45 16.87 1.91
CA LYS A 211 -12.15 17.74 0.96
C LYS A 211 -11.81 19.21 1.17
N ASP A 212 -11.81 19.66 2.41
CA ASP A 212 -11.58 21.07 2.75
C ASP A 212 -10.14 21.49 2.44
N CYS A 213 -9.15 20.67 2.83
CA CYS A 213 -7.75 21.00 2.59
C CYS A 213 -7.38 20.92 1.09
N ASN A 214 -8.04 20.06 0.32
CA ASN A 214 -7.83 19.93 -1.13
C ASN A 214 -8.89 20.64 -1.99
N LYS A 215 -9.69 21.54 -1.40
CA LYS A 215 -10.85 22.18 -2.08
C LYS A 215 -10.49 22.77 -3.44
N GLN A 216 -9.33 23.41 -3.55
CA GLN A 216 -8.89 24.03 -4.81
C GLN A 216 -8.66 23.01 -5.92
N ILE A 217 -8.09 21.85 -5.60
CA ILE A 217 -7.84 20.77 -6.55
C ILE A 217 -9.17 20.13 -6.95
N ILE A 218 -10.00 19.80 -5.96
CA ILE A 218 -11.31 19.15 -6.17
C ILE A 218 -12.23 20.02 -7.05
N THR A 219 -12.30 21.33 -6.77
CA THR A 219 -13.17 22.24 -7.54
C THR A 219 -12.75 22.37 -9.00
N LYS A 220 -11.45 22.21 -9.28
CA LYS A 220 -10.90 22.28 -10.65
C LYS A 220 -10.86 20.91 -11.35
N SER A 221 -11.05 19.83 -10.62
CA SER A 221 -11.06 18.48 -11.18
C SER A 221 -12.30 18.26 -12.04
N ALA A 222 -12.16 17.52 -13.13
CA ALA A 222 -13.28 17.17 -14.01
C ALA A 222 -14.23 16.16 -13.33
N MET A 223 -13.70 15.37 -12.40
CA MET A 223 -14.44 14.39 -11.62
C MET A 223 -13.75 14.17 -10.27
N THR A 224 -14.53 13.78 -9.27
CA THR A 224 -14.02 13.34 -7.96
C THR A 224 -14.46 11.91 -7.67
N ILE A 225 -13.53 11.08 -7.22
CA ILE A 225 -13.73 9.68 -6.87
C ILE A 225 -13.56 9.52 -5.36
N GLU A 226 -14.57 8.96 -4.72
CA GLU A 226 -14.62 8.67 -3.30
C GLU A 226 -14.52 7.15 -3.09
N LEU A 227 -13.52 6.69 -2.34
CA LEU A 227 -13.24 5.27 -2.13
C LEU A 227 -13.18 4.93 -0.63
N HIS A 228 -13.36 3.65 -0.31
CA HIS A 228 -13.38 3.19 1.08
C HIS A 228 -12.17 2.33 1.42
N ILE A 229 -11.47 2.65 2.50
CA ILE A 229 -10.22 1.98 2.90
C ILE A 229 -10.46 0.52 3.31
N ASN A 230 -11.65 0.20 3.83
CA ASN A 230 -12.03 -1.15 4.26
C ASN A 230 -12.51 -2.07 3.11
N ASP A 231 -12.59 -1.55 1.88
CA ASP A 231 -13.01 -2.30 0.70
C ASP A 231 -11.94 -2.16 -0.41
N PHE A 232 -10.82 -2.86 -0.22
CA PHE A 232 -9.70 -2.81 -1.16
C PHE A 232 -10.08 -3.35 -2.55
N TYR A 233 -10.85 -4.43 -2.62
CA TYR A 233 -11.33 -4.97 -3.89
C TYR A 233 -12.22 -3.97 -4.64
N GLY A 234 -13.22 -3.39 -3.97
CA GLY A 234 -14.09 -2.38 -4.56
C GLY A 234 -13.32 -1.12 -4.98
N MET A 235 -12.35 -0.71 -4.17
CA MET A 235 -11.43 0.39 -4.49
C MET A 235 -10.67 0.11 -5.79
N LEU A 236 -10.04 -1.06 -5.90
CA LEU A 236 -9.27 -1.47 -7.08
C LEU A 236 -10.16 -1.60 -8.32
N SER A 237 -11.31 -2.28 -8.20
CA SER A 237 -12.28 -2.43 -9.29
C SER A 237 -12.72 -1.07 -9.82
N LYS A 238 -13.07 -0.14 -8.93
CA LYS A 238 -13.54 1.20 -9.32
C LYS A 238 -12.45 1.99 -10.06
N ILE A 239 -11.21 1.91 -9.60
CA ILE A 239 -10.06 2.55 -10.26
C ILE A 239 -9.85 1.95 -11.66
N VAL A 240 -9.94 0.62 -11.78
CA VAL A 240 -9.81 -0.10 -13.05
C VAL A 240 -10.90 0.29 -14.04
N ASP A 241 -12.15 0.33 -13.59
CA ASP A 241 -13.30 0.68 -14.43
C ASP A 241 -13.20 2.11 -14.96
N ILE A 242 -12.95 3.08 -14.07
CA ILE A 242 -12.81 4.49 -14.44
C ILE A 242 -11.62 4.68 -15.39
N SER A 243 -10.49 4.01 -15.12
CA SER A 243 -9.32 4.13 -16.00
C SER A 243 -9.60 3.59 -17.40
N ASN A 244 -10.35 2.49 -17.52
CA ASN A 244 -10.78 1.96 -18.82
C ASN A 244 -11.73 2.91 -19.55
N GLU A 245 -12.67 3.54 -18.82
CA GLU A 245 -13.62 4.50 -19.39
C GLU A 245 -12.89 5.75 -19.92
N LEU A 246 -11.95 6.29 -19.15
CA LEU A 246 -11.18 7.49 -19.51
C LEU A 246 -10.17 7.22 -20.64
N LEU A 247 -9.68 5.99 -20.78
CA LEU A 247 -8.69 5.61 -21.81
C LEU A 247 -9.17 5.88 -23.25
N VAL A 248 -10.48 5.92 -23.47
CA VAL A 248 -11.06 6.29 -24.77
C VAL A 248 -10.73 7.75 -25.13
N ASN A 249 -10.68 8.62 -24.13
CA ASN A 249 -10.53 10.07 -24.29
C ASN A 249 -9.08 10.55 -24.20
N GLY A 250 -8.18 9.78 -23.60
CA GLY A 250 -6.78 10.18 -23.41
C GLY A 250 -5.93 9.12 -22.74
N ASP A 251 -4.66 9.43 -22.55
CA ASP A 251 -3.77 8.58 -21.75
C ASP A 251 -4.06 8.82 -20.27
N VAL A 252 -4.25 7.73 -19.52
CA VAL A 252 -4.59 7.74 -18.11
C VAL A 252 -3.32 7.51 -17.27
N ILE A 253 -2.95 8.50 -16.48
CA ILE A 253 -1.78 8.46 -15.62
C ILE A 253 -2.25 8.51 -14.16
N LEU A 254 -2.02 7.42 -13.43
CA LEU A 254 -2.36 7.28 -12.03
C LEU A 254 -1.23 7.82 -11.17
N ILE A 255 -1.54 8.79 -10.30
CA ILE A 255 -0.59 9.39 -9.37
C ILE A 255 -1.03 9.06 -7.93
N PRO A 256 -0.55 7.94 -7.35
CA PRO A 256 -0.95 7.52 -6.02
C PRO A 256 -0.43 8.44 -4.92
N ASP A 257 -1.30 8.73 -3.96
CA ASP A 257 -0.98 9.34 -2.67
C ASP A 257 -2.01 8.96 -1.60
N GLY A 258 -1.85 9.48 -0.38
CA GLY A 258 -2.81 9.26 0.71
C GLY A 258 -2.59 7.91 1.42
N PRO A 259 -3.66 7.21 1.84
CA PRO A 259 -3.55 5.99 2.63
C PRO A 259 -2.96 4.83 1.81
N LYS A 260 -2.24 3.91 2.48
CA LYS A 260 -1.52 2.82 1.81
C LYS A 260 -2.40 1.92 0.93
N PRO A 261 -3.63 1.54 1.35
CA PRO A 261 -4.54 0.79 0.48
C PRO A 261 -4.82 1.49 -0.85
N LEU A 262 -5.04 2.81 -0.84
CA LEU A 262 -5.27 3.60 -2.07
C LEU A 262 -4.06 3.62 -2.97
N ILE A 263 -2.88 3.87 -2.39
CA ILE A 263 -1.63 3.85 -3.12
C ILE A 263 -1.41 2.49 -3.79
N LEU A 264 -1.65 1.39 -3.06
CA LEU A 264 -1.49 0.04 -3.60
C LEU A 264 -2.50 -0.23 -4.72
N ALA A 265 -3.77 0.08 -4.53
CA ALA A 265 -4.80 -0.15 -5.54
C ALA A 265 -4.48 0.58 -6.86
N MET A 266 -4.12 1.88 -6.78
CA MET A 266 -3.70 2.64 -7.95
C MET A 266 -2.39 2.14 -8.57
N SER A 267 -1.49 1.56 -7.78
CA SER A 267 -0.25 0.97 -8.28
C SER A 267 -0.48 -0.34 -9.05
N LEU A 268 -1.48 -1.13 -8.64
CA LEU A 268 -1.83 -2.40 -9.26
C LEU A 268 -2.76 -2.24 -10.47
N ALA A 269 -3.62 -1.23 -10.49
CA ALA A 269 -4.62 -1.05 -11.54
C ALA A 269 -4.06 -1.10 -12.98
N PRO A 270 -2.93 -0.44 -13.32
CA PRO A 270 -2.37 -0.53 -14.67
C PRO A 270 -1.91 -1.93 -15.07
N LEU A 271 -1.47 -2.75 -14.11
CA LEU A 271 -1.06 -4.14 -14.36
C LEU A 271 -2.27 -5.04 -14.67
N ILE A 272 -3.43 -4.72 -14.08
CA ILE A 272 -4.68 -5.44 -14.32
C ILE A 272 -5.30 -5.02 -15.66
N ILE A 273 -5.25 -3.73 -15.97
CA ILE A 273 -5.79 -3.20 -17.23
C ILE A 273 -4.95 -3.68 -18.42
N ASP A 274 -3.62 -3.70 -18.25
CA ASP A 274 -2.63 -4.14 -19.24
C ASP A 274 -2.79 -3.56 -20.65
N LYS A 275 -3.20 -2.28 -20.75
CA LYS A 275 -3.36 -1.56 -22.03
C LYS A 275 -2.34 -0.42 -22.15
N PRO A 276 -1.82 -0.16 -23.37
CA PRO A 276 -1.07 1.07 -23.65
C PRO A 276 -1.90 2.31 -23.35
N GLY A 277 -1.24 3.36 -22.85
CA GLY A 277 -1.89 4.60 -22.42
C GLY A 277 -2.41 4.56 -21.00
N VAL A 278 -2.18 3.48 -20.23
CA VAL A 278 -2.47 3.44 -18.79
C VAL A 278 -1.17 3.19 -18.02
N SER A 279 -0.79 4.12 -17.16
CA SER A 279 0.44 4.02 -16.37
C SER A 279 0.29 4.57 -14.97
N CYS A 280 1.20 4.19 -14.07
CA CYS A 280 1.30 4.74 -12.73
C CYS A 280 2.68 5.34 -12.49
N LEU A 281 2.71 6.57 -11.97
CA LEU A 281 3.93 7.26 -11.57
C LEU A 281 3.97 7.41 -10.06
N HIS A 282 5.00 6.89 -9.42
CA HIS A 282 5.27 7.14 -8.01
C HIS A 282 6.01 8.46 -7.85
N VAL A 283 5.61 9.24 -6.85
CA VAL A 283 6.24 10.52 -6.53
C VAL A 283 6.91 10.43 -5.16
N ALA A 284 8.24 10.50 -5.16
CA ALA A 284 9.05 10.50 -3.94
C ALA A 284 8.81 11.77 -3.13
N ARG A 285 8.85 11.63 -1.81
CA ARG A 285 8.81 12.77 -0.88
C ARG A 285 10.19 13.40 -0.84
N ASN A 286 10.23 14.72 -0.83
CA ASN A 286 11.46 15.42 -0.46
C ASN A 286 11.82 15.12 1.00
N MET A 287 13.01 14.56 1.21
CA MET A 287 13.48 14.14 2.54
C MET A 287 14.11 15.28 3.37
N LEU A 288 14.38 16.45 2.77
CA LEU A 288 15.05 17.57 3.45
C LEU A 288 14.25 18.16 4.62
N CYS A 289 12.93 18.00 4.61
CA CYS A 289 12.04 18.52 5.66
C CYS A 289 11.14 17.42 6.25
N PHE A 290 11.64 16.18 6.33
CA PHE A 290 10.89 15.06 6.89
C PHE A 290 11.09 14.95 8.40
N SER A 291 10.01 15.16 9.16
CA SER A 291 9.93 14.76 10.57
C SER A 291 9.22 13.42 10.69
N LYS A 292 9.82 12.49 11.44
CA LYS A 292 9.17 11.22 11.80
C LYS A 292 8.02 11.52 12.76
N ILE A 293 6.84 11.02 12.44
CA ILE A 293 5.63 11.18 13.25
C ILE A 293 5.17 9.79 13.67
N ASP A 294 5.08 9.57 14.98
CA ASP A 294 4.59 8.32 15.54
C ASP A 294 3.06 8.24 15.40
N ILE A 295 2.60 7.39 14.48
CA ILE A 295 1.18 7.10 14.32
C ILE A 295 0.74 6.04 15.32
N LYS A 296 -0.23 6.42 16.16
CA LYS A 296 -0.88 5.51 17.10
C LYS A 296 -1.91 4.62 16.38
N PRO A 297 -2.08 3.37 16.80
CA PRO A 297 -3.09 2.49 16.23
C PRO A 297 -4.50 2.85 16.72
N THR A 298 -5.52 2.62 15.89
CA THR A 298 -6.93 2.62 16.35
C THR A 298 -7.37 1.28 16.94
N GLY A 299 -6.59 0.22 16.72
CA GLY A 299 -6.94 -1.16 17.08
C GLY A 299 -7.63 -1.94 15.96
N LYS A 300 -7.99 -1.28 14.85
CA LYS A 300 -8.62 -1.91 13.68
C LYS A 300 -7.59 -2.35 12.65
N PHE A 301 -7.93 -3.44 11.97
CA PHE A 301 -7.18 -3.98 10.84
C PHE A 301 -8.07 -4.09 9.63
N PHE A 302 -7.49 -3.77 8.48
CA PHE A 302 -8.10 -3.96 7.18
C PHE A 302 -7.16 -4.78 6.33
N GLY A 303 -7.69 -5.68 5.53
CA GLY A 303 -6.85 -6.50 4.69
C GLY A 303 -7.53 -6.97 3.43
N PHE A 304 -6.72 -7.61 2.60
CA PHE A 304 -7.15 -8.31 1.41
C PHE A 304 -6.25 -9.53 1.23
N SER A 305 -6.75 -10.52 0.49
CA SER A 305 -5.97 -11.68 0.08
C SER A 305 -5.59 -11.60 -1.39
N LEU A 306 -4.43 -12.15 -1.71
CA LEU A 306 -3.96 -12.44 -3.05
C LEU A 306 -3.93 -13.96 -3.22
N THR A 307 -4.50 -14.42 -4.33
CA THR A 307 -4.38 -15.81 -4.80
C THR A 307 -4.00 -15.81 -6.28
N ALA A 308 -3.23 -16.82 -6.69
CA ALA A 308 -3.00 -17.05 -8.11
C ALA A 308 -4.35 -17.35 -8.79
N MET A 309 -4.55 -16.90 -10.03
CA MET A 309 -5.64 -17.49 -10.80
C MET A 309 -5.17 -18.86 -11.26
N ASP A 310 -6.04 -19.87 -11.15
CA ASP A 310 -5.86 -21.07 -11.93
C ASP A 310 -5.60 -20.64 -13.38
N ASN A 311 -4.49 -21.08 -13.96
CA ASN A 311 -4.36 -21.05 -15.40
C ASN A 311 -5.39 -22.04 -15.94
N VAL A 312 -6.65 -21.59 -16.05
CA VAL A 312 -7.67 -22.26 -16.84
C VAL A 312 -7.24 -22.06 -18.28
N ASN A 313 -6.31 -22.90 -18.74
CA ASN A 313 -6.11 -23.36 -20.11
C ASN A 313 -4.91 -24.32 -20.16
N ASN A 314 -5.24 -25.61 -20.23
CA ASN A 314 -4.48 -26.60 -21.01
C ASN A 314 -4.47 -26.20 -22.49
#